data_AF-A0A452XX31-F1
#
_entry.id   AF-A0A452XX31-F1
#
_cell.length_a   1.000
_cell.length_b   1.000
_cell.length_c   1.000
_cell.angle_alpha   90.00
_cell.angle_beta   90.00
_cell.angle_gamma   90.00
#
_symmetry.space_group_name_H-M   'P 1'
#
loop_
_entity.id
_entity.type
_entity.pdbx_description
1 polymer ?
#
loop_
_entity_poly.entity_id
_entity_poly.type
_entity_poly.pdbx_seq_one_letter_code
_entity_poly.pdbx_strand_id
1 'polypeptide(L)'
;AAWRCPYTPRLYSTADMSHQLPANLVQIMEQRMKLIEQKSAYLQEQINQPAASPEEYSRANKEFHKLESTMELIKELRSKQKEIEGLTSLVTNSVEEKDMREMAAEELLEAVEEEKRLQHELFRTLLPKDEADERDCILEVRA
;
A
#
# COMPACT_ATOMS: atom_id res chain seq x y z
N ALA A 1 -30.08 47.97 -12.36
CA ALA A 1 -28.73 48.20 -11.83
C ALA A 1 -28.37 47.05 -10.88
N ALA A 2 -27.22 46.42 -11.14
CA ALA A 2 -26.40 45.56 -10.27
C ALA A 2 -27.05 44.38 -9.52
N TRP A 3 -26.97 43.19 -10.12
CA TRP A 3 -26.82 41.94 -9.36
C TRP A 3 -25.34 41.56 -9.45
N ARG A 4 -24.62 41.69 -8.33
CA ARG A 4 -23.25 41.20 -8.21
C ARG A 4 -23.32 39.74 -7.81
N CYS A 5 -23.00 38.83 -8.72
CA CYS A 5 -22.65 37.45 -8.39
C CYS A 5 -21.14 37.40 -8.08
N PRO A 6 -20.70 37.13 -6.84
CA PRO A 6 -19.31 36.81 -6.58
C PRO A 6 -19.11 35.33 -6.91
N TYR A 7 -18.96 35.00 -8.20
CA TYR A 7 -18.41 33.70 -8.57
C TYR A 7 -16.91 33.76 -8.30
N THR A 8 -16.48 33.30 -7.12
CA THR A 8 -15.10 32.86 -6.95
C THR A 8 -14.99 31.47 -7.56
N PRO A 9 -14.21 31.26 -8.64
CA PRO A 9 -13.93 29.91 -9.10
C PRO A 9 -13.13 29.23 -7.99
N ARG A 10 -13.71 28.18 -7.41
CA ARG A 10 -13.01 27.29 -6.49
C ARG A 10 -11.90 26.63 -7.29
N LEU A 11 -10.69 27.15 -7.17
CA LEU A 11 -9.48 26.53 -7.70
C LEU A 11 -9.40 25.15 -7.04
N TYR A 12 -9.53 24.09 -7.83
CA TYR A 12 -9.12 22.76 -7.40
C TYR A 12 -7.61 22.82 -7.21
N SER A 13 -7.21 23.01 -5.96
CA SER A 13 -5.83 22.87 -5.53
C SER A 13 -5.43 21.41 -5.78
N THR A 14 -4.57 21.18 -6.76
CA THR A 14 -3.90 19.88 -6.98
C THR A 14 -2.84 19.60 -5.91
N ALA A 15 -2.75 20.44 -4.88
CA ALA A 15 -1.84 20.28 -3.75
C ALA A 15 -2.59 19.65 -2.57
N ASP A 16 -2.98 18.38 -2.70
CA ASP A 16 -3.21 17.53 -1.52
C ASP A 16 -3.20 16.02 -1.89
N MET A 17 -2.07 15.55 -2.42
CA MET A 17 -1.81 14.11 -2.57
C MET A 17 -1.14 13.55 -1.29
N SER A 18 -1.60 14.00 -0.13
CA SER A 18 -1.14 13.59 1.20
C SER A 18 -2.28 13.00 2.04
N HIS A 19 -3.28 12.42 1.39
CA HIS A 19 -4.36 11.74 2.09
C HIS A 19 -3.95 10.30 2.40
N GLN A 20 -3.64 10.02 3.67
CA GLN A 20 -3.52 8.66 4.17
C GLN A 20 -4.75 7.84 3.79
N LEU A 21 -4.56 6.57 3.40
CA LEU A 21 -5.69 5.67 3.17
C LEU A 21 -6.56 5.60 4.44
N PRO A 22 -7.89 5.61 4.31
CA PRO A 22 -8.76 5.53 5.46
C PRO A 22 -8.56 4.20 6.20
N ALA A 23 -8.63 4.22 7.53
CA ALA A 23 -8.25 3.10 8.38
C ALA A 23 -8.98 1.78 8.03
N ASN A 24 -10.25 1.86 7.61
CA ASN A 24 -11.00 0.68 7.16
C ASN A 24 -10.38 0.02 5.93
N LEU A 25 -9.84 0.83 5.01
CA LEU A 25 -9.20 0.34 3.79
C LEU A 25 -7.85 -0.30 4.10
N VAL A 26 -7.06 0.31 4.99
CA VAL A 26 -5.80 -0.27 5.48
C VAL A 26 -6.06 -1.63 6.13
N GLN A 27 -7.12 -1.78 6.93
CA GLN A 27 -7.49 -3.06 7.54
C GLN A 27 -7.87 -4.13 6.50
N ILE A 28 -8.63 -3.77 5.47
CA ILE A 28 -8.99 -4.69 4.38
C ILE A 28 -7.73 -5.10 3.61
N MET A 29 -6.84 -4.13 3.34
CA MET A 29 -5.58 -4.37 2.65
C MET A 29 -4.69 -5.34 3.43
N GLU A 30 -4.56 -5.15 4.74
CA GLU A 30 -3.83 -6.04 5.65
C GLU A 30 -4.37 -7.47 5.62
N GLN A 31 -5.69 -7.65 5.57
CA GLN A 31 -6.31 -8.97 5.41
C GLN A 31 -5.95 -9.60 4.06
N ARG A 32 -5.96 -8.81 2.98
CA ARG A 32 -5.55 -9.27 1.64
C ARG A 32 -4.08 -9.65 1.59
N MET A 33 -3.20 -8.88 2.21
CA MET A 33 -1.77 -9.19 2.32
C MET A 33 -1.57 -10.56 2.97
N LYS A 34 -2.22 -10.83 4.11
CA LYS A 34 -2.14 -12.13 4.79
C LYS A 34 -2.58 -13.30 3.91
N LEU A 35 -3.64 -13.13 3.13
CA LEU A 35 -4.11 -14.17 2.21
C LEU A 35 -3.10 -14.44 1.09
N ILE A 36 -2.44 -13.40 0.58
CA ILE A 36 -1.42 -13.52 -0.46
C ILE A 36 -0.16 -14.19 0.10
N GLU A 37 0.27 -13.82 1.31
CA GLU A 37 1.37 -14.46 2.05
C GLU A 37 1.10 -15.96 2.24
N GLN A 38 -0.09 -16.32 2.73
CA GLN A 38 -0.50 -17.71 2.92
C GLN A 38 -0.54 -18.49 1.60
N LYS A 39 -1.16 -17.91 0.56
CA LYS A 39 -1.25 -18.56 -0.75
C LYS A 39 0.15 -18.77 -1.36
N SER A 40 1.02 -17.78 -1.27
CA SER A 40 2.39 -17.88 -1.77
C SER A 40 3.18 -18.96 -1.04
N ALA A 41 3.06 -19.06 0.29
CA ALA A 41 3.72 -20.09 1.08
C ALA A 41 3.24 -21.50 0.69
N TYR A 42 1.92 -21.66 0.52
CA TYR A 42 1.33 -22.91 0.05
C TYR A 42 1.81 -23.32 -1.35
N LEU A 43 1.85 -22.37 -2.30
CA LEU A 43 2.35 -22.64 -3.65
C LEU A 43 3.84 -22.99 -3.64
N GLN A 44 4.64 -22.30 -2.82
CA GLN A 44 6.06 -22.60 -2.66
C GLN A 44 6.29 -24.00 -2.09
N GLU A 45 5.47 -24.44 -1.14
CA GLU A 45 5.51 -25.80 -0.62
C GLU A 45 5.21 -26.81 -1.73
N GLN A 46 4.15 -26.61 -2.52
CA GLN A 46 3.82 -27.47 -3.65
C GLN A 46 4.95 -27.56 -4.69
N ILE A 47 5.59 -26.42 -5.01
CA ILE A 47 6.73 -26.37 -5.93
C ILE A 47 7.91 -27.20 -5.40
N ASN A 48 8.10 -27.23 -4.08
CA ASN A 48 9.18 -27.95 -3.43
C ASN A 48 8.85 -29.43 -3.17
N GLN A 49 7.62 -29.90 -3.43
CA GLN A 49 7.23 -31.30 -3.24
C GLN A 49 7.83 -32.20 -4.34
N PRO A 50 8.71 -33.17 -4.01
CA PRO A 50 9.33 -34.03 -5.01
C PRO A 50 8.34 -35.01 -5.69
N ALA A 51 7.19 -35.25 -5.07
CA ALA A 51 6.17 -36.18 -5.55
C ALA A 51 5.09 -35.53 -6.43
N ALA A 52 5.16 -34.21 -6.65
CA ALA A 52 4.20 -33.49 -7.47
C ALA A 52 4.30 -33.91 -8.95
N SER A 53 3.16 -34.03 -9.62
CA SER A 53 3.14 -34.25 -11.07
C SER A 53 3.69 -33.03 -11.84
N PRO A 54 4.22 -33.21 -13.05
CA PRO A 54 4.67 -32.09 -13.90
C PRO A 54 3.60 -31.01 -14.11
N GLU A 55 2.33 -31.42 -14.21
CA GLU A 55 1.18 -30.53 -14.39
C GLU A 55 0.89 -29.70 -13.14
N GLU A 56 0.94 -30.31 -11.96
CA GLU A 56 0.77 -29.62 -10.67
C GLU A 56 1.90 -28.63 -10.43
N TYR A 57 3.14 -29.04 -10.67
CA TYR A 57 4.31 -28.16 -10.59
C TYR A 57 4.18 -26.96 -11.54
N SER A 58 3.85 -27.20 -12.81
CA SER A 58 3.69 -26.13 -13.80
C SER A 58 2.58 -25.15 -13.41
N ARG A 59 1.47 -25.65 -12.86
CA ARG A 59 0.36 -24.81 -12.39
C ARG A 59 0.77 -23.97 -11.18
N ALA A 60 1.36 -24.60 -10.16
CA ALA A 60 1.80 -23.94 -8.94
C ALA A 60 2.83 -22.85 -9.24
N ASN A 61 3.81 -23.14 -10.10
CA ASN A 61 4.84 -22.18 -10.49
C ASN A 61 4.25 -20.98 -11.26
N LYS A 62 3.29 -21.21 -12.17
CA LYS A 62 2.59 -20.12 -12.87
C LYS A 62 1.79 -19.24 -11.92
N GLU A 63 1.10 -19.82 -10.94
CA GLU A 63 0.36 -19.04 -9.94
C GLU A 63 1.29 -18.28 -9.00
N PHE A 64 2.41 -18.88 -8.61
CA PHE A 64 3.42 -18.26 -7.76
C PHE A 64 4.03 -17.02 -8.44
N HIS A 65 4.45 -17.14 -9.70
CA HIS A 65 4.98 -16.02 -10.46
C HIS A 65 3.98 -14.88 -10.65
N LYS A 66 2.68 -15.16 -10.70
CA LYS A 66 1.66 -14.08 -10.75
C LYS A 66 1.59 -13.27 -9.46
N LEU A 67 1.92 -13.88 -8.32
CA LEU A 67 1.88 -13.23 -7.01
C LEU A 67 3.23 -12.60 -6.63
N GLU A 68 4.31 -12.94 -7.33
CA GLU A 68 5.69 -12.54 -7.02
C GLU A 68 5.84 -11.02 -6.89
N SER A 69 5.40 -10.25 -7.89
CA SER A 69 5.46 -8.78 -7.86
C SER A 69 4.68 -8.17 -6.69
N THR A 70 3.49 -8.70 -6.38
CA THR A 70 2.69 -8.24 -5.24
C THR A 70 3.34 -8.64 -3.92
N MET A 71 3.98 -9.80 -3.87
CA MET A 71 4.70 -10.29 -2.70
C MET A 71 5.94 -9.45 -2.38
N GLU A 72 6.65 -8.97 -3.41
CA GLU A 72 7.78 -8.03 -3.25
C GLU A 72 7.32 -6.74 -2.58
N LEU A 73 6.24 -6.11 -3.08
CA LEU A 73 5.65 -4.92 -2.46
C LEU A 73 5.21 -5.16 -1.02
N ILE A 74 4.61 -6.32 -0.73
CA ILE A 74 4.23 -6.71 0.64
C ILE A 74 5.46 -6.79 1.54
N LYS A 75 6.54 -7.44 1.09
CA LYS A 75 7.78 -7.56 1.86
C LYS A 75 8.42 -6.21 2.14
N GLU A 76 8.44 -5.32 1.15
CA GLU A 76 8.96 -3.97 1.28
C GLU A 76 8.16 -3.17 2.31
N LEU A 77 6.83 -3.21 2.22
CA LEU A 77 5.94 -2.56 3.19
C LEU A 77 6.13 -3.11 4.61
N ARG A 78 6.23 -4.43 4.78
CA ARG A 78 6.51 -5.07 6.08
C ARG A 78 7.87 -4.64 6.65
N SER A 79 8.89 -4.55 5.81
CA SER A 79 10.21 -4.08 6.22
C SER A 79 10.16 -2.64 6.69
N LYS A 80 9.46 -1.77 5.95
CA LYS A 80 9.29 -0.37 6.31
C LYS A 80 8.50 -0.19 7.61
N GLN A 81 7.46 -0.99 7.83
CA GLN A 81 6.72 -1.03 9.10
C GLN A 81 7.61 -1.39 10.29
N LYS A 82 8.48 -2.41 10.12
CA LYS A 82 9.43 -2.81 11.17
C LYS A 82 10.47 -1.74 11.45
N GLU A 83 10.94 -1.04 10.43
CA GLU A 83 11.84 0.11 10.56
C GLU A 83 11.19 1.24 11.36
N ILE A 84 9.94 1.58 11.05
CA ILE A 84 9.14 2.56 11.80
C ILE A 84 9.00 2.15 13.27
N GLU A 85 8.71 0.88 13.57
CA GLU A 85 8.63 0.38 14.95
C GLU A 85 9.97 0.55 15.69
N GLY A 86 11.08 0.26 15.01
CA GLY A 86 12.43 0.44 15.54
C GLY A 86 12.77 1.90 15.83
N LEU A 87 12.53 2.79 14.86
CA LEU A 87 12.77 4.23 14.98
C LEU A 87 11.88 4.86 16.06
N THR A 88 10.60 4.47 16.12
CA THR A 88 9.67 4.91 17.18
C THR A 88 10.19 4.51 18.56
N SER A 89 10.74 3.30 18.69
CA SER A 89 11.33 2.83 19.94
C SER A 89 12.56 3.66 20.33
N LEU A 90 13.42 4.05 19.38
CA LEU A 90 14.57 4.93 19.64
C LEU A 90 14.14 6.33 20.07
N VAL A 91 13.18 6.94 19.37
CA VAL A 91 12.66 8.28 19.66
C VAL A 91 12.03 8.35 21.07
N THR A 92 11.35 7.28 21.49
CA THR A 92 10.68 7.21 22.79
C THR A 92 11.58 6.75 23.94
N ASN A 93 12.77 6.20 23.65
CA ASN A 93 13.69 5.73 24.67
C ASN A 93 14.38 6.90 25.39
N SER A 94 13.97 7.17 26.64
CA SER A 94 14.51 8.27 27.45
C SER A 94 15.98 8.11 27.86
N VAL A 95 16.56 6.93 27.66
CA VAL A 95 17.99 6.65 27.95
C VAL A 95 18.89 7.20 26.85
N GLU A 96 18.38 7.35 25.62
CA GLU A 96 19.17 7.83 24.48
C GLU A 96 19.43 9.34 24.54
N GLU A 97 20.61 9.72 24.04
CA GLU A 97 21.02 11.11 23.92
C GLU A 97 20.04 11.91 23.05
N LYS A 98 19.90 13.20 23.36
CA LYS A 98 18.94 14.08 22.67
C LYS A 98 19.19 14.11 21.16
N ASP A 99 20.44 14.28 20.75
CA ASP A 99 20.82 14.39 19.34
C ASP A 99 20.51 13.08 18.58
N MET A 100 20.68 11.92 19.22
CA MET A 100 20.31 10.63 18.64
C MET A 100 18.81 10.50 18.42
N ARG A 101 18.00 10.96 19.38
CA ARG A 101 16.54 10.96 19.25
C ARG A 101 16.03 11.93 18.20
N GLU A 102 16.69 13.07 18.02
CA GLU A 102 16.36 14.03 16.97
C GLU A 102 16.64 13.44 15.58
N MET A 103 17.80 12.81 15.36
CA MET A 103 18.10 12.10 14.11
C MET A 103 17.10 10.97 13.84
N ALA A 104 16.79 10.14 14.83
CA ALA A 104 15.80 9.07 14.69
C ALA A 104 14.39 9.60 14.39
N ALA A 105 14.03 10.79 14.88
CA ALA A 105 12.74 11.41 14.59
C ALA A 105 12.66 11.92 13.13
N GLU A 106 13.76 12.43 12.58
CA GLU A 106 13.84 12.81 11.16
C GLU A 106 13.70 11.58 10.26
N GLU A 107 14.46 10.52 10.54
CA GLU A 107 14.35 9.24 9.80
C GLU A 107 12.95 8.63 9.91
N LEU A 108 12.31 8.72 11.09
CA LEU A 108 10.95 8.23 11.30
C LEU A 108 9.93 8.94 10.39
N LEU A 109 10.07 10.25 10.20
CA LEU A 109 9.18 11.02 9.32
C LEU A 109 9.32 10.57 7.87
N GLU A 110 10.54 10.37 7.40
CA GLU A 110 10.81 9.86 6.04
C GLU A 110 10.26 8.44 5.87
N ALA A 111 10.47 7.57 6.85
CA ALA A 111 10.00 6.19 6.83
C ALA A 111 8.46 6.11 6.79
N VAL A 112 7.77 6.95 7.57
CA VAL A 112 6.29 7.02 7.57
C VAL A 112 5.76 7.52 6.23
N GLU A 113 6.41 8.47 5.58
CA GLU A 113 5.96 8.94 4.27
C GLU A 113 6.16 7.89 3.19
N GLU A 114 7.28 7.16 3.25
CA GLU A 114 7.52 6.03 2.35
C GLU A 114 6.55 4.88 2.59
N GLU A 115 6.17 4.59 3.84
CA GLU A 115 5.12 3.61 4.15
C GLU A 115 3.81 4.00 3.47
N LYS A 116 3.40 5.27 3.54
CA LYS A 116 2.17 5.73 2.87
C LYS A 116 2.24 5.53 1.36
N ARG A 117 3.39 5.85 0.74
CA ARG A 117 3.62 5.64 -0.70
C ARG A 117 3.45 4.17 -1.07
N LEU A 118 4.09 3.28 -0.32
CA LEU A 118 4.00 1.83 -0.51
C LEU A 118 2.58 1.30 -0.28
N GLN A 119 1.87 1.80 0.73
CA GLN A 119 0.47 1.45 0.96
C GLN A 119 -0.42 1.82 -0.24
N HIS A 120 -0.22 2.99 -0.85
CA HIS A 120 -0.97 3.42 -2.03
C HIS A 120 -0.65 2.56 -3.26
N GLU A 121 0.63 2.27 -3.47
CA GLU A 121 1.10 1.43 -4.57
C GLU A 121 0.56 -0.01 -4.45
N LEU A 122 0.63 -0.58 -3.26
CA LEU A 122 0.05 -1.89 -2.96
C LEU A 122 -1.46 -1.87 -3.16
N PHE A 123 -2.16 -0.86 -2.64
CA PHE A 123 -3.60 -0.73 -2.80
C PHE A 123 -3.99 -0.75 -4.28
N ARG A 124 -3.32 0.05 -5.11
CA ARG A 124 -3.54 0.08 -6.56
C ARG A 124 -3.32 -1.29 -7.21
N THR A 125 -2.30 -2.02 -6.78
CA THR A 125 -1.96 -3.35 -7.31
C THR A 125 -3.01 -4.40 -6.95
N LEU A 126 -3.65 -4.26 -5.79
CA LEU A 126 -4.69 -5.18 -5.31
C LEU A 126 -6.07 -4.92 -5.91
N LEU A 127 -6.26 -3.80 -6.61
CA LEU A 127 -7.52 -3.52 -7.27
C LEU A 127 -7.76 -4.53 -8.40
N PRO A 128 -8.98 -5.08 -8.53
CA PRO A 128 -9.34 -5.83 -9.71
C PRO A 128 -9.24 -4.91 -10.94
N LYS A 129 -8.82 -5.47 -12.07
CA LYS A 129 -8.89 -4.73 -13.34
C LYS A 129 -10.36 -4.52 -13.66
N ASP A 130 -10.82 -3.27 -13.67
CA ASP A 130 -12.20 -2.92 -14.05
C ASP A 130 -12.25 -2.67 -15.57
N GLU A 131 -13.07 -3.44 -16.29
CA GLU A 131 -13.29 -3.25 -17.73
C GLU A 131 -13.95 -1.88 -18.03
N ALA A 132 -14.55 -1.23 -17.04
CA ALA A 132 -15.12 0.10 -17.17
C ALA A 132 -14.13 1.25 -16.99
N ASP A 133 -12.94 1.01 -16.38
CA ASP A 133 -11.93 2.07 -16.16
C ASP A 133 -11.40 2.65 -17.49
N GLU A 134 -11.44 1.89 -18.58
CA GLU A 134 -10.99 2.33 -19.90
C GLU A 134 -12.04 3.19 -20.66
N ARG A 135 -13.24 3.37 -20.11
CA ARG A 135 -14.35 4.08 -20.77
C ARG A 135 -14.60 5.46 -20.15
N ASP A 136 -14.94 6.43 -21.00
CA ASP A 136 -15.36 7.76 -20.55
C ASP A 136 -16.63 7.67 -19.71
N CYS A 137 -16.67 8.38 -18.57
CA CYS A 137 -17.84 8.47 -17.71
C CYS A 137 -18.56 9.81 -17.87
N ILE A 138 -19.90 9.78 -17.89
CA ILE A 138 -20.75 10.98 -17.88
C ILE A 138 -21.36 11.10 -16.48
N LEU A 139 -21.04 12.19 -15.77
CA LEU A 139 -21.57 12.47 -14.44
C LEU A 139 -22.70 13.50 -14.55
N GLU A 140 -23.95 13.06 -14.39
CA GLU A 140 -25.11 13.95 -14.31
C GLU A 140 -25.44 14.29 -12.85
N VAL A 141 -25.50 15.58 -12.52
CA VAL A 141 -25.93 16.05 -11.18
C VAL A 141 -27.39 16.44 -11.25
N ARG A 142 -28.23 15.85 -10.40
CA ARG A 142 -29.66 16.17 -10.26
C ARG A 142 -29.90 16.84 -8.90
N ALA A 143 -30.75 17.87 -8.87
CA ALA A 143 -31.10 18.66 -7.69
C ALA A 143 -32.40 18.18 -7.03
#